data_AF-A0A7K1GDN5-F1
#
_entry.id   AF-A0A7K1GDN5-F1
#
_cell.length_a   1.000
_cell.length_b   1.000
_cell.length_c   1.000
_cell.angle_alpha   90.00
_cell.angle_beta   90.00
_cell.angle_gamma   90.00
#
_symmetry.space_group_name_H-M   'P 1'
#
loop_
_entity.id
_entity.type
_entity.pdbx_description
1 polymer ?
#
loop_
_entity_poly.entity_id
_entity_poly.type
_entity_poly.pdbx_seq_one_letter_code
_entity_poly.pdbx_strand_id
1 'polypeptide(L)'
;MKTKVFSLLLICFVCQYLTYGQTEDMVLIEGSRYIPLYGRDSTVVEVNDFKMDKYPVTVEDFELFVKESPKWRKSNAIKLFTDKTYLSNWKNDLESKDSVKSKSPITYVSWFAAKAYCECQNKRLPTVDEWEYVAMADETTKDARIKPTYNEQILSWYEAPRTNENIIGETPKNVWGVYDLHGLVWEWTLDFNSVLITGESRKDVDKDSNLFCGSAAVNATDLMNYAAFMRYAIRGSLKAKYSMKNLGFRCVQDVKTESE
;
A
#
# COMPACT_ATOMS: atom_id res chain seq x y z
N MET A 1 -12.88 73.16 -10.48
CA MET A 1 -12.11 72.05 -9.88
C MET A 1 -13.03 71.19 -9.02
N LYS A 2 -13.47 70.03 -9.53
CA LYS A 2 -14.10 68.97 -8.74
C LYS A 2 -13.61 67.64 -9.31
N THR A 3 -12.62 67.03 -8.68
CA THR A 3 -12.13 65.69 -9.00
C THR A 3 -12.97 64.67 -8.26
N LYS A 4 -13.69 63.81 -9.00
CA LYS A 4 -14.34 62.61 -8.45
C LYS A 4 -13.30 61.48 -8.45
N VAL A 5 -12.97 60.97 -7.27
CA VAL A 5 -12.18 59.74 -7.12
C VAL A 5 -13.13 58.54 -7.27
N PHE A 6 -12.87 57.71 -8.28
CA PHE A 6 -13.54 56.43 -8.49
C PHE A 6 -12.66 55.34 -7.85
N SER A 7 -13.08 54.80 -6.71
CA SER A 7 -12.44 53.62 -6.11
C SER A 7 -12.91 52.37 -6.83
N LEU A 8 -12.01 51.74 -7.58
CA LEU A 8 -12.21 50.43 -8.19
C LEU A 8 -11.87 49.35 -7.14
N LEU A 9 -12.87 48.70 -6.58
CA LEU A 9 -12.70 47.56 -5.67
C LEU A 9 -12.40 46.31 -6.51
N LEU A 10 -11.13 45.90 -6.54
CA LEU A 10 -10.68 44.65 -7.15
C LEU A 10 -11.00 43.50 -6.18
N ILE A 11 -12.10 42.78 -6.43
CA ILE A 11 -12.44 41.58 -5.66
C ILE A 11 -11.56 40.43 -6.19
N CYS A 12 -10.49 40.12 -5.45
CA CYS A 12 -9.71 38.90 -5.66
C CYS A 12 -10.59 37.69 -5.32
N PHE A 13 -11.05 36.96 -6.34
CA PHE A 13 -11.60 35.62 -6.18
C PHE A 13 -10.47 34.68 -5.75
N VAL A 14 -10.35 34.45 -4.44
CA VAL A 14 -9.53 33.36 -3.90
C VAL A 14 -10.27 32.08 -4.22
N CYS A 15 -9.83 31.39 -5.27
CA CYS A 15 -10.28 30.04 -5.60
C CYS A 15 -9.72 29.11 -4.52
N GLN A 16 -10.49 28.89 -3.46
CA GLN A 16 -10.17 27.88 -2.45
C GLN A 16 -10.37 26.51 -3.10
N TYR A 17 -9.27 25.87 -3.48
CA TYR A 17 -9.25 24.43 -3.76
C TYR A 17 -9.55 23.71 -2.45
N LEU A 18 -10.79 23.30 -2.25
CA LEU A 18 -11.16 22.31 -1.24
C LEU A 18 -10.70 20.93 -1.75
N THR A 19 -9.42 20.61 -1.54
CA THR A 19 -8.91 19.25 -1.63
C THR A 19 -8.86 18.68 -0.22
N TYR A 20 -9.87 17.93 0.19
CA TYR A 20 -9.81 17.15 1.43
C TYR A 20 -10.62 15.86 1.24
N GLY A 21 -9.97 14.87 0.62
CA GLY A 21 -10.30 13.48 0.84
C GLY A 21 -9.14 12.88 1.64
N GLN A 22 -9.38 12.45 2.87
CA GLN A 22 -8.52 11.53 3.62
C GLN A 22 -7.26 12.05 4.35
N THR A 23 -7.25 13.30 4.83
CA THR A 23 -6.20 13.81 5.72
C THR A 23 -6.46 13.58 7.21
N GLU A 24 -7.64 13.07 7.63
CA GLU A 24 -7.98 12.97 9.06
C GLU A 24 -7.71 11.61 9.73
N ASP A 25 -7.44 10.53 8.99
CA ASP A 25 -7.39 9.17 9.56
C ASP A 25 -6.04 8.46 9.36
N MET A 26 -4.93 9.18 9.56
CA MET A 26 -3.62 8.55 9.73
C MET A 26 -3.27 8.43 11.22
N VAL A 27 -2.52 7.38 11.57
CA VAL A 27 -1.91 7.20 12.89
C VAL A 27 -0.42 7.46 12.82
N LEU A 28 0.13 8.05 13.88
CA LEU A 28 1.58 8.18 14.05
C LEU A 28 2.14 6.81 14.42
N ILE A 29 3.15 6.37 13.67
CA ILE A 29 3.95 5.20 13.97
C ILE A 29 5.30 5.72 14.50
N GLU A 30 5.57 5.45 15.77
CA GLU A 30 6.87 5.70 16.36
C GLU A 30 7.86 4.68 15.80
N GLY A 31 8.79 5.16 15.01
CA GLY A 31 9.84 4.38 14.39
C GLY A 31 10.76 3.74 15.43
N SER A 32 11.35 2.61 15.06
CA SER A 32 12.37 1.98 15.86
C SER A 32 13.23 1.06 15.01
N ARG A 33 14.12 0.35 15.69
CA ARG A 33 14.92 -0.71 15.10
C ARG A 33 14.24 -2.04 15.29
N TYR A 34 14.21 -2.86 14.24
CA TYR A 34 13.69 -4.22 14.31
C TYR A 34 14.52 -5.17 13.44
N ILE A 35 14.36 -6.47 13.68
CA ILE A 35 14.92 -7.51 12.83
C ILE A 35 13.82 -7.94 11.84
N PRO A 36 13.98 -7.69 10.53
CA PRO A 36 13.01 -8.10 9.54
C PRO A 36 12.83 -9.61 9.47
N LEU A 37 11.71 -10.04 8.88
CA LEU A 37 11.43 -11.46 8.68
C LEU A 37 12.32 -12.07 7.57
N TYR A 38 12.95 -11.23 6.74
CA TYR A 38 13.80 -11.65 5.61
C TYR A 38 15.09 -10.82 5.56
N GLY A 39 16.13 -11.39 4.96
CA GLY A 39 17.44 -10.74 4.81
C GLY A 39 18.57 -11.63 5.30
N ARG A 40 19.77 -11.50 4.72
CA ARG A 40 20.96 -12.21 5.21
C ARG A 40 21.33 -11.65 6.59
N ASP A 41 21.58 -12.54 7.54
CA ASP A 41 22.32 -12.27 8.78
C ASP A 41 21.69 -11.29 9.80
N SER A 42 20.41 -11.44 10.14
CA SER A 42 19.79 -10.72 11.28
C SER A 42 20.06 -9.20 11.29
N THR A 43 20.20 -8.59 10.11
CA THR A 43 20.53 -7.17 9.97
C THR A 43 19.39 -6.35 10.53
N VAL A 44 19.69 -5.55 11.55
CA VAL A 44 18.74 -4.63 12.16
C VAL A 44 18.41 -3.54 11.15
N VAL A 45 17.12 -3.35 10.87
CA VAL A 45 16.60 -2.26 10.05
C VAL A 45 16.07 -1.17 10.96
N GLU A 46 16.34 0.08 10.60
CA GLU A 46 15.83 1.27 11.26
C GLU A 46 14.66 1.84 10.47
N VAL A 47 13.55 2.07 11.15
CA VAL A 47 12.36 2.73 10.61
C VAL A 47 12.22 4.06 11.34
N ASN A 48 12.15 5.16 10.60
CA ASN A 48 11.92 6.49 11.17
C ASN A 48 10.45 6.67 11.57
N ASP A 49 10.11 7.74 12.28
CA ASP A 49 8.72 8.10 12.52
C ASP A 49 8.00 8.43 11.22
N PHE A 50 6.79 7.91 11.05
CA PHE A 50 5.93 8.20 9.90
C PHE A 50 4.47 8.12 10.30
N LYS A 51 3.59 8.61 9.44
CA LYS A 51 2.14 8.45 9.57
C LYS A 51 1.67 7.38 8.60
N MET A 52 0.76 6.50 9.04
CA MET A 52 0.14 5.47 8.19
C MET A 52 -1.38 5.61 8.19
N ASP A 53 -2.02 5.42 7.03
CA ASP A 53 -3.48 5.33 6.95
C ASP A 53 -4.00 4.19 7.85
N LYS A 54 -5.03 4.49 8.66
CA LYS A 54 -5.67 3.49 9.55
C LYS A 54 -6.21 2.30 8.77
N TYR A 55 -6.72 2.54 7.57
CA TYR A 55 -7.39 1.56 6.71
C TYR A 55 -6.75 1.54 5.32
N PRO A 56 -6.88 0.43 4.56
CA PRO A 56 -6.57 0.45 3.14
C PRO A 56 -7.51 1.39 2.38
N VAL A 57 -7.05 1.87 1.22
CA VAL A 57 -7.83 2.78 0.36
C VAL A 57 -9.12 2.08 -0.08
N THR A 58 -10.25 2.79 -0.01
CA THR A 58 -11.54 2.20 -0.38
C THR A 58 -11.87 2.36 -1.86
N VAL A 59 -12.84 1.58 -2.35
CA VAL A 59 -13.38 1.73 -3.70
C VAL A 59 -13.95 3.15 -3.90
N GLU A 60 -14.67 3.67 -2.92
CA GLU A 60 -15.22 5.03 -2.96
C GLU A 60 -14.14 6.10 -3.12
N ASP A 61 -13.07 6.02 -2.33
CA ASP A 61 -11.96 6.98 -2.42
C ASP A 61 -11.28 6.93 -3.79
N PHE A 62 -11.12 5.72 -4.34
CA PHE A 62 -10.51 5.55 -5.66
C PHE A 62 -11.42 6.03 -6.80
N GLU A 63 -12.75 5.90 -6.67
CA GLU A 63 -13.72 6.51 -7.59
C GLU A 63 -13.59 8.03 -7.64
N LEU A 64 -13.36 8.68 -6.49
CA LEU A 64 -13.06 10.13 -6.44
C LEU A 64 -11.76 10.45 -7.17
N PHE A 65 -10.70 9.67 -6.92
CA PHE A 65 -9.41 9.84 -7.59
C PHE A 65 -9.50 9.75 -9.12
N VAL A 66 -10.19 8.77 -9.68
CA VAL A 66 -10.28 8.63 -11.16
C VAL A 66 -11.19 9.68 -11.82
N LYS A 67 -12.10 10.30 -11.06
CA LYS A 67 -12.86 11.47 -11.53
C LYS A 67 -11.91 12.64 -11.76
N GLU A 68 -11.01 12.90 -10.82
CA GLU A 68 -10.02 13.98 -10.85
C GLU A 68 -8.78 13.67 -11.71
N SER A 69 -8.46 12.40 -11.90
CA SER A 69 -7.33 11.93 -12.69
C SER A 69 -7.76 11.09 -13.91
N PRO A 70 -8.23 11.71 -15.00
CA PRO A 70 -8.75 11.00 -16.18
C PRO A 70 -7.78 10.00 -16.82
N LYS A 71 -6.46 10.19 -16.65
CA LYS A 71 -5.42 9.28 -17.14
C LYS A 71 -5.46 7.88 -16.49
N TRP A 72 -6.08 7.76 -15.31
CA TRP A 72 -6.22 6.50 -14.56
C TRP A 72 -7.59 5.85 -14.73
N ARG A 73 -8.49 6.45 -15.51
CA ARG A 73 -9.75 5.81 -15.90
C ARG A 73 -9.48 4.56 -16.72
N LYS A 74 -10.36 3.57 -16.57
CA LYS A 74 -10.22 2.24 -17.18
C LYS A 74 -9.93 2.27 -18.69
N SER A 75 -10.61 3.15 -19.43
CA SER A 75 -10.45 3.30 -20.89
C SER A 75 -9.18 4.04 -21.31
N ASN A 76 -8.65 4.91 -20.45
CA ASN A 76 -7.52 5.82 -20.75
C ASN A 76 -6.18 5.32 -20.22
N ALA A 77 -6.19 4.40 -19.25
CA ALA A 77 -4.98 3.93 -18.61
C ALA A 77 -4.01 3.28 -19.60
N ILE A 78 -2.76 3.73 -19.56
CA ILE A 78 -1.71 3.29 -20.49
C ILE A 78 -1.33 1.84 -20.17
N LYS A 79 -1.41 0.95 -21.17
CA LYS A 79 -1.09 -0.50 -21.07
C LYS A 79 0.36 -0.83 -20.64
N LEU A 80 1.24 0.16 -20.62
CA LEU A 80 2.57 0.04 -20.03
C LEU A 80 2.50 -0.03 -18.49
N PHE A 81 1.57 0.73 -17.90
CA PHE A 81 1.36 0.86 -16.46
C PHE A 81 0.24 -0.02 -15.92
N THR A 82 -0.58 -0.61 -16.80
CA THR A 82 -1.70 -1.46 -16.43
C THR A 82 -1.76 -2.72 -17.29
N ASP A 83 -2.23 -3.80 -16.70
CA ASP A 83 -2.56 -5.03 -17.41
C ASP A 83 -4.05 -5.08 -17.79
N LYS A 84 -4.49 -6.21 -18.34
CA LYS A 84 -5.87 -6.40 -18.81
C LYS A 84 -6.90 -6.46 -17.67
N THR A 85 -6.47 -6.71 -16.43
CA THR A 85 -7.35 -6.88 -15.27
C THR A 85 -7.55 -5.57 -14.49
N TYR A 86 -6.83 -4.51 -14.84
CA TYR A 86 -7.00 -3.18 -14.25
C TYR A 86 -8.47 -2.72 -14.27
N LEU A 87 -9.00 -2.41 -13.09
CA LEU A 87 -10.40 -2.03 -12.84
C LEU A 87 -11.42 -2.99 -13.49
N SER A 88 -11.11 -4.28 -13.59
CA SER A 88 -11.98 -5.27 -14.26
C SER A 88 -13.34 -5.46 -13.58
N ASN A 89 -13.43 -5.15 -12.28
CA ASN A 89 -14.66 -5.10 -11.50
C ASN A 89 -15.43 -3.76 -11.62
N TRP A 90 -15.07 -2.89 -12.57
CA TRP A 90 -15.77 -1.63 -12.84
C TRP A 90 -16.67 -1.74 -14.06
N LYS A 91 -17.83 -1.07 -13.98
CA LYS A 91 -18.84 -1.06 -15.06
C LYS A 91 -18.51 0.00 -16.11
N ASN A 92 -17.92 1.12 -15.71
CA ASN A 92 -17.45 2.18 -16.61
C ASN A 92 -16.19 2.86 -16.03
N ASP A 93 -15.80 4.01 -16.58
CA ASP A 93 -14.58 4.73 -16.20
C ASP A 93 -14.62 5.40 -14.81
N LEU A 94 -15.81 5.61 -14.26
CA LEU A 94 -16.04 6.41 -13.05
C LEU A 94 -16.68 5.62 -11.92
N GLU A 95 -17.24 4.45 -12.21
CA GLU A 95 -18.04 3.68 -11.25
C GLU A 95 -17.68 2.19 -11.28
N SER A 96 -17.52 1.64 -10.08
CA SER A 96 -17.43 0.21 -9.81
C SER A 96 -18.76 -0.50 -10.13
N LYS A 97 -18.73 -1.83 -10.29
CA LYS A 97 -19.96 -2.62 -10.46
C LYS A 97 -20.80 -2.57 -9.19
N ASP A 98 -22.13 -2.65 -9.33
CA ASP A 98 -23.07 -2.57 -8.19
C ASP A 98 -22.87 -3.69 -7.14
N SER A 99 -22.20 -4.78 -7.51
CA SER A 99 -21.83 -5.86 -6.59
C SER A 99 -20.63 -5.53 -5.69
N VAL A 100 -19.91 -4.45 -5.96
CA VAL A 100 -18.72 -4.00 -5.21
C VAL A 100 -19.19 -3.00 -4.15
N LYS A 101 -18.88 -3.27 -2.87
CA LYS A 101 -19.24 -2.36 -1.78
C LYS A 101 -18.28 -1.16 -1.78
N SER A 102 -18.82 0.05 -1.63
CA SER A 102 -18.04 1.30 -1.64
C SER A 102 -16.94 1.35 -0.57
N LYS A 103 -17.20 0.75 0.61
CA LYS A 103 -16.26 0.65 1.74
C LYS A 103 -15.38 -0.61 1.73
N SER A 104 -15.42 -1.42 0.67
CA SER A 104 -14.41 -2.47 0.48
C SER A 104 -13.07 -1.87 0.03
N PRO A 105 -11.95 -2.56 0.27
CA PRO A 105 -10.65 -2.08 -0.18
C PRO A 105 -10.62 -2.06 -1.72
N ILE A 106 -9.98 -1.04 -2.29
CA ILE A 106 -9.74 -1.00 -3.73
C ILE A 106 -8.78 -2.13 -4.11
N THR A 107 -9.17 -2.89 -5.13
CA THR A 107 -8.32 -3.92 -5.75
C THR A 107 -8.38 -3.79 -7.27
N TYR A 108 -7.71 -4.68 -8.01
CA TYR A 108 -7.53 -4.54 -9.45
C TYR A 108 -6.87 -3.20 -9.85
N VAL A 109 -5.92 -2.76 -9.04
CA VAL A 109 -5.10 -1.57 -9.30
C VAL A 109 -3.63 -1.97 -9.42
N SER A 110 -2.94 -1.35 -10.37
CA SER A 110 -1.51 -1.53 -10.54
C SER A 110 -0.73 -0.71 -9.53
N TRP A 111 0.53 -1.06 -9.29
CA TRP A 111 1.43 -0.31 -8.43
C TRP A 111 1.56 1.16 -8.86
N PHE A 112 1.57 1.42 -10.17
CA PHE A 112 1.66 2.79 -10.69
C PHE A 112 0.42 3.62 -10.36
N ALA A 113 -0.78 3.02 -10.44
CA ALA A 113 -2.03 3.69 -10.08
C ALA A 113 -2.11 3.94 -8.56
N ALA A 114 -1.70 2.95 -7.76
CA ALA A 114 -1.61 3.06 -6.31
C ALA A 114 -0.66 4.17 -5.86
N LYS A 115 0.55 4.22 -6.45
CA LYS A 115 1.53 5.29 -6.21
C LYS A 115 0.97 6.66 -6.59
N ALA A 116 0.37 6.77 -7.77
CA ALA A 116 -0.20 8.04 -8.22
C ALA A 116 -1.39 8.52 -7.37
N TYR A 117 -2.19 7.59 -6.83
CA TYR A 117 -3.21 7.92 -5.83
C TYR A 117 -2.57 8.53 -4.59
N CYS A 118 -1.57 7.85 -3.99
CA CYS A 118 -0.93 8.37 -2.78
C CYS A 118 -0.28 9.74 -3.03
N GLU A 119 0.39 9.93 -4.17
CA GLU A 119 0.97 11.22 -4.55
C GLU A 119 -0.08 12.33 -4.71
N CYS A 120 -1.25 12.02 -5.28
CA CYS A 120 -2.37 12.96 -5.39
C CYS A 120 -2.83 13.46 -4.02
N GLN A 121 -2.68 12.63 -2.99
CA GLN A 121 -3.04 12.92 -1.61
C GLN A 121 -1.89 13.54 -0.80
N ASN A 122 -0.77 13.90 -1.44
CA ASN A 122 0.48 14.33 -0.78
C ASN A 122 1.05 13.29 0.20
N LYS A 123 0.86 12.01 -0.12
CA LYS A 123 1.36 10.83 0.60
C LYS A 123 2.26 10.00 -0.33
N ARG A 124 2.71 8.84 0.12
CA ARG A 124 3.42 7.83 -0.67
C ARG A 124 2.97 6.42 -0.29
N LEU A 125 3.38 5.42 -1.07
CA LEU A 125 3.27 4.03 -0.63
C LEU A 125 4.25 3.76 0.54
N PRO A 126 3.90 2.88 1.48
CA PRO A 126 4.84 2.41 2.50
C PRO A 126 6.00 1.65 1.84
N THR A 127 7.19 1.75 2.40
CA THR A 127 8.25 0.77 2.11
C THR A 127 7.86 -0.60 2.69
N VAL A 128 8.53 -1.66 2.24
CA VAL A 128 8.38 -3.00 2.83
C VAL A 128 8.72 -2.95 4.32
N ASP A 129 9.79 -2.25 4.70
CA ASP A 129 10.22 -2.20 6.09
C ASP A 129 9.22 -1.48 6.98
N GLU A 130 8.65 -0.36 6.52
CA GLU A 130 7.57 0.33 7.23
C GLU A 130 6.32 -0.54 7.35
N TRP A 131 5.92 -1.20 6.26
CA TRP A 131 4.75 -2.07 6.26
C TRP A 131 4.95 -3.25 7.22
N GLU A 132 6.10 -3.92 7.14
CA GLU A 132 6.46 -5.01 8.03
C GLU A 132 6.49 -4.55 9.48
N TYR A 133 7.13 -3.42 9.77
CA TYR A 133 7.25 -2.89 11.12
C TYR A 133 5.90 -2.75 11.83
N VAL A 134 4.90 -2.20 11.13
CA VAL A 134 3.53 -2.09 11.67
C VAL A 134 2.82 -3.45 11.68
N ALA A 135 3.03 -4.27 10.66
CA ALA A 135 2.37 -5.56 10.51
C ALA A 135 2.80 -6.60 11.55
N MET A 136 4.00 -6.49 12.15
CA MET A 136 4.44 -7.39 13.23
C MET A 136 3.57 -7.31 14.50
N ALA A 137 2.80 -6.25 14.66
CA ALA A 137 2.00 -6.02 15.85
C ALA A 137 0.67 -6.80 15.84
N ASP A 138 0.22 -7.20 17.02
CA ASP A 138 -1.18 -7.58 17.28
C ASP A 138 -1.90 -6.47 18.06
N GLU A 139 -3.11 -6.75 18.56
CA GLU A 139 -3.95 -5.81 19.32
C GLU A 139 -3.26 -5.18 20.54
N THR A 140 -2.25 -5.84 21.12
CA THR A 140 -1.66 -5.45 22.42
C THR A 140 -0.14 -5.35 22.40
N THR A 141 0.54 -5.91 21.40
CA THR A 141 1.99 -6.11 21.38
C THR A 141 2.57 -5.60 20.06
N LYS A 142 3.61 -4.75 20.15
CA LYS A 142 4.27 -4.16 18.97
C LYS A 142 4.99 -5.20 18.08
N ASP A 143 5.48 -6.29 18.66
CA ASP A 143 6.01 -7.46 17.93
C ASP A 143 5.40 -8.75 18.51
N ALA A 144 4.39 -9.27 17.82
CA ALA A 144 3.63 -10.46 18.19
C ALA A 144 4.15 -11.73 17.49
N ARG A 145 5.22 -11.66 16.69
CA ARG A 145 5.69 -12.78 15.85
C ARG A 145 6.08 -14.03 16.63
N ILE A 146 6.48 -13.88 17.88
CA ILE A 146 6.82 -15.01 18.77
C ILE A 146 5.59 -15.74 19.32
N LYS A 147 4.39 -15.15 19.21
CA LYS A 147 3.15 -15.76 19.69
C LYS A 147 2.66 -16.78 18.66
N PRO A 148 2.41 -18.04 19.03
CA PRO A 148 1.88 -19.04 18.09
C PRO A 148 0.58 -18.60 17.41
N THR A 149 -0.31 -17.97 18.19
CA THR A 149 -1.62 -17.47 17.73
C THR A 149 -1.50 -16.41 16.63
N TYR A 150 -0.41 -15.64 16.59
CA TYR A 150 -0.21 -14.61 15.58
C TYR A 150 -0.03 -15.21 14.18
N ASN A 151 0.79 -16.26 14.06
CA ASN A 151 0.97 -16.95 12.79
C ASN A 151 -0.30 -17.72 12.37
N GLU A 152 -0.99 -18.36 13.33
CA GLU A 152 -2.27 -19.05 13.08
C GLU A 152 -3.34 -18.10 12.49
N GLN A 153 -3.46 -16.89 13.02
CA GLN A 153 -4.38 -15.87 12.50
C GLN A 153 -4.06 -15.48 11.05
N ILE A 154 -2.79 -15.29 10.72
CA ILE A 154 -2.36 -14.96 9.35
C ILE A 154 -2.67 -16.11 8.38
N LEU A 155 -2.41 -17.36 8.80
CA LEU A 155 -2.70 -18.54 7.99
C LEU A 155 -4.20 -18.73 7.78
N SER A 156 -5.01 -18.50 8.81
CA SER A 156 -6.47 -18.52 8.69
C SER A 156 -6.98 -17.53 7.65
N TRP A 157 -6.36 -16.34 7.56
CA TRP A 157 -6.67 -15.38 6.51
C TRP A 157 -6.32 -15.89 5.10
N TYR A 158 -5.17 -16.55 4.92
CA TYR A 158 -4.79 -17.08 3.60
C TYR A 158 -5.77 -18.12 3.06
N GLU A 159 -6.44 -18.84 3.95
CA GLU A 159 -7.47 -19.84 3.62
C GLU A 159 -8.86 -19.22 3.45
N ALA A 160 -9.08 -17.99 3.92
CA ALA A 160 -10.38 -17.34 3.89
C ALA A 160 -10.74 -16.86 2.47
N PRO A 161 -11.89 -17.30 1.91
CA PRO A 161 -12.30 -16.89 0.58
C PRO A 161 -12.87 -15.47 0.58
N ARG A 162 -12.60 -14.71 -0.49
CA ARG A 162 -13.29 -13.44 -0.83
C ARG A 162 -13.24 -12.36 0.25
N THR A 163 -12.20 -12.34 1.08
CA THR A 163 -11.97 -11.29 2.09
C THR A 163 -11.91 -9.88 1.48
N ASN A 164 -11.47 -9.76 0.23
CA ASN A 164 -11.49 -8.51 -0.54
C ASN A 164 -12.90 -7.91 -0.79
N GLU A 165 -13.99 -8.65 -0.50
CA GLU A 165 -15.38 -8.21 -0.63
C GLU A 165 -15.99 -7.77 0.72
N ASN A 166 -15.23 -7.89 1.81
CA ASN A 166 -15.60 -7.37 3.13
C ASN A 166 -15.36 -5.86 3.18
N ILE A 167 -15.94 -5.18 4.17
CA ILE A 167 -15.71 -3.75 4.38
C ILE A 167 -14.49 -3.56 5.28
N ILE A 168 -13.81 -2.42 5.14
CA ILE A 168 -12.67 -2.07 6.00
C ILE A 168 -13.11 -1.91 7.47
N GLY A 169 -12.18 -2.16 8.39
CA GLY A 169 -12.35 -1.89 9.82
C GLY A 169 -13.14 -2.94 10.60
N GLU A 170 -13.48 -4.08 9.98
CA GLU A 170 -14.13 -5.21 10.66
C GLU A 170 -13.14 -6.10 11.43
N THR A 171 -11.86 -6.08 11.06
CA THR A 171 -10.81 -6.79 11.81
C THR A 171 -10.38 -5.98 13.04
N PRO A 172 -9.86 -6.62 14.11
CA PRO A 172 -9.26 -5.90 15.21
C PRO A 172 -8.07 -5.04 14.74
N LYS A 173 -7.99 -3.80 15.23
CA LYS A 173 -6.79 -2.96 15.03
C LYS A 173 -5.62 -3.50 15.83
N ASN A 174 -4.41 -3.33 15.32
CA ASN A 174 -3.20 -3.58 16.10
C ASN A 174 -2.95 -2.47 17.15
N VAL A 175 -1.91 -2.63 17.96
CA VAL A 175 -1.52 -1.68 19.02
C VAL A 175 -1.18 -0.28 18.49
N TRP A 176 -0.85 -0.15 17.20
CA TRP A 176 -0.61 1.13 16.52
C TRP A 176 -1.90 1.86 16.12
N GLY A 177 -3.05 1.19 16.24
CA GLY A 177 -4.33 1.72 15.79
C GLY A 177 -4.62 1.51 14.30
N VAL A 178 -3.87 0.61 13.65
CA VAL A 178 -4.04 0.27 12.23
C VAL A 178 -4.89 -0.98 12.07
N TYR A 179 -5.83 -0.94 11.14
CA TYR A 179 -6.76 -2.02 10.82
C TYR A 179 -6.33 -2.79 9.55
N ASP A 180 -6.78 -4.04 9.46
CA ASP A 180 -6.79 -4.85 8.24
C ASP A 180 -5.42 -5.12 7.58
N LEU A 181 -4.31 -4.95 8.28
CA LEU A 181 -2.98 -5.30 7.76
C LEU A 181 -2.84 -6.80 7.48
N HIS A 182 -3.47 -7.63 8.32
CA HIS A 182 -3.75 -9.04 8.05
C HIS A 182 -5.27 -9.23 8.03
N GLY A 183 -5.80 -10.00 7.09
CA GLY A 183 -7.21 -10.40 7.11
C GLY A 183 -8.06 -9.92 5.94
N LEU A 184 -7.62 -8.92 5.16
CA LEU A 184 -8.47 -8.30 4.14
C LEU A 184 -7.91 -8.44 2.71
N VAL A 185 -6.81 -7.75 2.41
CA VAL A 185 -6.14 -7.79 1.09
C VAL A 185 -4.63 -7.74 1.28
N TRP A 186 -3.90 -8.24 0.29
CA TRP A 186 -2.48 -7.90 0.13
C TRP A 186 -2.34 -6.42 -0.21
N GLU A 187 -1.18 -5.82 0.09
CA GLU A 187 -0.97 -4.40 -0.12
C GLU A 187 0.31 -4.11 -0.89
N TRP A 188 0.22 -3.21 -1.88
CA TRP A 188 1.40 -2.69 -2.57
C TRP A 188 2.28 -1.89 -1.61
N THR A 189 3.58 -2.17 -1.67
CA THR A 189 4.64 -1.34 -1.07
C THR A 189 5.44 -0.65 -2.16
N LEU A 190 6.13 0.43 -1.81
CA LEU A 190 6.95 1.25 -2.70
C LEU A 190 8.02 0.40 -3.39
N ASP A 191 8.67 -0.47 -2.64
CA ASP A 191 9.80 -1.30 -3.04
C ASP A 191 9.42 -2.79 -3.08
N PHE A 192 8.19 -3.13 -3.50
CA PHE A 192 7.66 -4.50 -3.51
C PHE A 192 8.58 -5.55 -4.17
N ASN A 193 9.37 -5.15 -5.18
CA ASN A 193 10.30 -6.01 -5.92
C ASN A 193 11.79 -5.79 -5.56
N SER A 194 12.09 -5.14 -4.43
CA SER A 194 13.47 -4.89 -3.98
C SER A 194 14.25 -6.14 -3.58
N VAL A 195 13.61 -7.31 -3.58
CA VAL A 195 14.28 -8.60 -3.38
C VAL A 195 15.04 -9.01 -4.65
N LEU A 196 16.04 -8.20 -5.00
CA LEU A 196 17.09 -8.55 -5.92
C LEU A 196 18.16 -9.30 -5.12
N ILE A 197 18.41 -10.52 -5.55
CA ILE A 197 19.43 -11.44 -5.06
C ILE A 197 20.75 -10.69 -4.89
N THR A 198 21.14 -10.36 -3.64
CA THR A 198 22.53 -10.01 -3.33
C THR A 198 23.35 -11.31 -3.28
N GLY A 199 23.47 -11.94 -4.44
CA GLY A 199 24.33 -13.09 -4.70
C GLY A 199 25.13 -12.74 -5.95
N GLU A 200 26.31 -12.15 -5.74
CA GLU A 200 27.39 -12.03 -6.71
C GLU A 200 26.98 -11.66 -8.16
N SER A 201 26.68 -10.38 -8.42
CA SER A 201 26.65 -9.85 -9.81
C SER A 201 28.04 -9.77 -10.47
N ARG A 202 29.02 -10.55 -10.02
CA ARG A 202 30.37 -10.62 -10.62
C ARG A 202 30.92 -12.04 -10.60
N LYS A 203 30.19 -12.99 -11.16
CA LYS A 203 30.75 -13.99 -12.08
C LYS A 203 29.63 -14.80 -12.70
N ASP A 204 29.81 -15.05 -13.99
CA ASP A 204 29.09 -16.01 -14.81
C ASP A 204 27.73 -15.55 -15.36
N VAL A 205 27.88 -15.00 -16.57
CA VAL A 205 26.87 -14.91 -17.62
C VAL A 205 26.38 -16.33 -17.92
N ASP A 206 25.24 -16.75 -17.37
CA ASP A 206 24.26 -17.57 -18.12
C ASP A 206 22.95 -17.86 -17.33
N LYS A 207 21.82 -17.58 -17.99
CA LYS A 207 20.54 -18.33 -17.94
C LYS A 207 19.70 -18.48 -16.65
N ASP A 208 19.91 -17.70 -15.59
CA ASP A 208 19.12 -17.87 -14.35
C ASP A 208 17.88 -16.98 -14.17
N SER A 209 17.37 -16.36 -15.23
CA SER A 209 16.11 -15.59 -15.17
C SER A 209 14.87 -16.44 -14.83
N ASN A 210 15.01 -17.78 -14.79
CA ASN A 210 13.94 -18.73 -14.51
C ASN A 210 13.99 -19.35 -13.10
N LEU A 211 14.98 -19.03 -12.25
CA LEU A 211 15.03 -19.51 -10.84
C LEU A 211 14.17 -18.68 -9.88
N PHE A 212 13.05 -18.17 -10.39
CA PHE A 212 12.09 -17.39 -9.63
C PHE A 212 11.53 -18.20 -8.43
N CYS A 213 11.33 -19.51 -8.60
CA CYS A 213 10.83 -20.39 -7.54
C CYS A 213 11.87 -20.77 -6.48
N GLY A 214 13.17 -20.76 -6.79
CA GLY A 214 14.23 -21.16 -5.85
C GLY A 214 14.76 -20.01 -5.00
N SER A 215 14.70 -18.79 -5.54
CA SER A 215 15.21 -17.59 -4.87
C SER A 215 14.41 -17.23 -3.61
N ALA A 216 13.17 -17.73 -3.47
CA ALA A 216 12.32 -17.53 -2.30
C ALA A 216 12.76 -18.23 -1.02
N ALA A 217 13.49 -19.32 -1.16
CA ALA A 217 14.03 -20.04 -0.01
C ALA A 217 15.32 -19.40 0.52
N VAL A 218 16.13 -18.75 -0.33
CA VAL A 218 17.51 -18.39 0.03
C VAL A 218 17.60 -17.22 1.02
N ASN A 219 16.57 -16.37 1.11
CA ASN A 219 16.59 -15.15 1.94
C ASN A 219 15.56 -15.15 3.09
N ALA A 220 14.82 -16.25 3.29
CA ALA A 220 13.91 -16.39 4.42
C ALA A 220 14.69 -16.77 5.68
N THR A 221 14.45 -16.04 6.78
CA THR A 221 15.09 -16.35 8.08
C THR A 221 14.53 -17.63 8.71
N ASP A 222 13.29 -17.99 8.39
CA ASP A 222 12.65 -19.24 8.78
C ASP A 222 11.87 -19.84 7.60
N LEU A 223 12.43 -20.91 7.02
CA LEU A 223 11.83 -21.65 5.91
C LEU A 223 10.57 -22.43 6.28
N MET A 224 10.33 -22.66 7.58
CA MET A 224 9.13 -23.35 8.08
C MET A 224 7.97 -22.38 8.33
N ASN A 225 8.24 -21.07 8.32
CA ASN A 225 7.20 -20.06 8.42
C ASN A 225 6.49 -19.90 7.07
N TYR A 226 5.43 -20.66 6.86
CA TYR A 226 4.63 -20.61 5.63
C TYR A 226 4.06 -19.21 5.34
N ALA A 227 3.69 -18.46 6.38
CA ALA A 227 3.21 -17.09 6.22
C ALA A 227 4.28 -16.18 5.60
N ALA A 228 5.53 -16.37 6.04
CA ALA A 228 6.68 -15.68 5.51
C ALA A 228 6.98 -16.10 4.05
N PHE A 229 7.00 -17.41 3.80
CA PHE A 229 7.24 -17.94 2.45
C PHE A 229 6.25 -17.38 1.42
N MET A 230 4.96 -17.34 1.74
CA MET A 230 3.93 -16.83 0.83
C MET A 230 4.11 -15.35 0.50
N ARG A 231 4.41 -14.51 1.51
CA ARG A 231 4.72 -13.08 1.32
C ARG A 231 5.90 -12.89 0.36
N TYR A 232 6.96 -13.65 0.56
CA TYR A 232 8.13 -13.60 -0.33
C TYR A 232 7.77 -14.03 -1.76
N ALA A 233 7.13 -15.20 -1.91
CA ALA A 233 6.80 -15.77 -3.20
C ALA A 233 5.93 -14.81 -4.03
N ILE A 234 4.92 -14.20 -3.39
CA ILE A 234 4.07 -13.20 -4.02
C ILE A 234 4.90 -11.99 -4.44
N ARG A 235 5.65 -11.35 -3.52
CA ARG A 235 6.49 -10.17 -3.81
C ARG A 235 7.39 -10.38 -5.01
N GLY A 236 8.04 -11.53 -5.06
CA GLY A 236 8.87 -11.86 -6.18
C GLY A 236 8.09 -11.94 -7.51
N SER A 237 6.95 -12.63 -7.50
CA SER A 237 6.19 -12.90 -8.73
C SER A 237 5.51 -11.66 -9.33
N LEU A 238 5.35 -10.60 -8.55
CA LEU A 238 4.64 -9.39 -8.93
C LEU A 238 5.41 -8.56 -9.95
N LYS A 239 4.68 -7.98 -10.89
CA LYS A 239 5.17 -6.89 -11.75
C LYS A 239 4.35 -5.65 -11.47
N ALA A 240 4.97 -4.48 -11.54
CA ALA A 240 4.34 -3.20 -11.19
C ALA A 240 3.01 -2.93 -11.94
N LYS A 241 2.85 -3.46 -13.16
CA LYS A 241 1.62 -3.31 -13.96
C LYS A 241 0.50 -4.29 -13.63
N TYR A 242 0.76 -5.32 -12.82
CA TYR A 242 -0.24 -6.35 -12.50
C TYR A 242 -1.36 -5.80 -11.63
N SER A 243 -2.58 -6.29 -11.86
CA SER A 243 -3.76 -5.90 -11.10
C SER A 243 -4.50 -7.15 -10.63
N MET A 244 -4.51 -7.41 -9.31
CA MET A 244 -5.06 -8.66 -8.75
C MET A 244 -6.34 -8.40 -7.94
N LYS A 245 -7.19 -9.43 -7.81
CA LYS A 245 -8.47 -9.35 -7.10
C LYS A 245 -8.31 -9.06 -5.60
N ASN A 246 -7.22 -9.53 -5.00
CA ASN A 246 -6.94 -9.48 -3.56
C ASN A 246 -5.71 -8.63 -3.23
N LEU A 247 -5.31 -7.71 -4.12
CA LEU A 247 -4.18 -6.80 -3.93
C LEU A 247 -4.69 -5.35 -4.02
N GLY A 248 -4.63 -4.66 -2.90
CA GLY A 248 -4.92 -3.24 -2.74
C GLY A 248 -3.68 -2.49 -2.28
N PHE A 249 -3.88 -1.43 -1.51
CA PHE A 249 -2.80 -0.61 -0.94
C PHE A 249 -3.32 0.33 0.14
N ARG A 250 -2.39 0.91 0.90
CA ARG A 250 -2.60 2.04 1.80
C ARG A 250 -1.49 3.06 1.60
N CYS A 251 -1.66 4.29 2.08
CA CYS A 251 -0.64 5.31 1.99
C CYS A 251 0.02 5.59 3.35
N VAL A 252 1.22 6.15 3.28
CA VAL A 252 1.98 6.69 4.42
C VAL A 252 2.47 8.09 4.10
N GLN A 253 2.87 8.82 5.13
CA GLN A 253 3.39 10.18 5.03
C GLN A 253 4.55 10.35 6.00
N ASP A 254 5.63 10.97 5.54
CA ASP A 254 6.78 11.29 6.39
C ASP A 254 6.38 12.34 7.45
N VAL A 255 6.89 12.18 8.67
CA VAL A 255 6.81 13.24 9.67
C VAL A 255 7.87 14.28 9.32
N LYS A 256 7.48 15.54 9.15
CA LYS A 256 8.46 16.62 9.00
C LYS A 256 9.18 16.78 10.35
N THR A 257 10.43 16.34 10.42
CA THR A 257 11.33 16.77 11.48
C THR A 257 11.62 18.24 11.21
N GLU A 258 11.10 19.15 12.05
CA GLU A 258 11.59 20.53 12.05
C GLU A 258 13.07 20.44 12.42
N SER A 259 13.95 20.65 11.44
CA SER A 259 15.36 20.87 11.69
C SER A 259 15.48 22.22 12.42
N GLU A 260 15.89 22.18 13.69
CA GLU A 260 16.32 23.35 14.46
C GLU A 260 17.40 24.17 13.74
#